data_AF-A0A933E411-F1
#
_entry.id   AF-A0A933E411-F1
#
_cell.length_a   1.000
_cell.length_b   1.000
_cell.length_c   1.000
_cell.angle_alpha   90.00
_cell.angle_beta   90.00
_cell.angle_gamma   90.00
#
_symmetry.space_group_name_H-M   'P 1'
#
loop_
_entity.id
_entity.type
_entity.pdbx_description
1 polymer ?
#
loop_
_entity_poly.entity_id
_entity_poly.type
_entity_poly.pdbx_seq_one_letter_code
_entity_poly.pdbx_strand_id
1 'polypeptide(L)'
;MRRSLVCVLLALWPSISVAAEPLTLLLIHILREQIASAVQDAIENAQREKERPSFVIPPSPYDLDDDKLKALIDEGFIHLSSAQRDEVFASVKRILSDPENAALKPMLVEELAVKASAVRQAHERLSNLSPVEKKALAVQAREEYEKLPPEEREQMLHVLRSGIVPLPRDLNEMILAEFGTVPAAASPPPAK
;
A
#
# COMPACT_ATOMS: atom_id res chain seq x y z
N MET A 1 58.71 -17.58 -9.04
CA MET A 1 58.87 -16.36 -9.85
C MET A 1 57.66 -16.18 -10.74
N ARG A 2 56.97 -15.03 -10.65
CA ARG A 2 56.31 -14.31 -11.76
C ARG A 2 55.14 -15.07 -12.45
N ARG A 3 53.86 -14.73 -12.30
CA ARG A 3 53.23 -13.40 -12.33
C ARG A 3 51.81 -13.47 -11.75
N SER A 4 51.56 -12.59 -10.78
CA SER A 4 50.23 -12.09 -10.43
C SER A 4 49.62 -11.27 -11.57
N LEU A 5 48.34 -10.92 -11.39
CA LEU A 5 47.70 -9.66 -11.83
C LEU A 5 46.76 -9.74 -13.05
N VAL A 6 45.56 -10.29 -12.83
CA VAL A 6 44.29 -9.76 -13.36
C VAL A 6 43.25 -9.98 -12.23
N CYS A 7 43.38 -9.31 -11.09
CA CYS A 7 42.63 -8.08 -10.78
C CYS A 7 41.18 -8.14 -11.28
N VAL A 8 40.25 -8.60 -10.44
CA VAL A 8 39.46 -7.74 -9.54
C VAL A 8 38.51 -6.86 -10.36
N LEU A 9 37.32 -7.38 -10.67
CA LEU A 9 36.18 -6.61 -11.18
C LEU A 9 34.83 -7.35 -11.07
N LEU A 10 34.61 -8.12 -10.00
CA LEU A 10 33.32 -8.77 -9.72
C LEU A 10 32.88 -8.66 -8.26
N ALA A 11 33.44 -7.68 -7.52
CA ALA A 11 33.06 -7.38 -6.15
C ALA A 11 32.54 -5.95 -6.07
N LEU A 12 31.35 -5.69 -6.64
CA LEU A 12 30.50 -4.51 -6.39
C LEU A 12 29.20 -4.63 -7.18
N TRP A 13 28.42 -5.68 -6.89
CA TRP A 13 26.97 -5.55 -7.00
C TRP A 13 26.43 -5.52 -5.58
N PRO A 14 25.97 -4.36 -5.08
CA PRO A 14 25.07 -4.41 -3.96
C PRO A 14 23.82 -5.11 -4.49
N SER A 15 23.58 -6.31 -4.00
CA SER A 15 22.23 -6.86 -3.94
C SER A 15 21.42 -5.85 -3.14
N ILE A 16 20.84 -4.86 -3.81
CA ILE A 16 19.68 -4.15 -3.27
C ILE A 16 18.53 -5.13 -3.47
N SER A 17 18.54 -6.17 -2.64
CA SER A 17 17.31 -6.83 -2.27
C SER A 17 16.51 -5.76 -1.55
N VAL A 18 15.67 -5.03 -2.28
CA VAL A 18 14.44 -4.49 -1.70
C VAL A 18 13.56 -5.71 -1.43
N ALA A 19 13.97 -6.49 -0.44
CA ALA A 19 13.10 -7.46 0.18
C ALA A 19 12.00 -6.60 0.81
N ALA A 20 10.84 -6.55 0.16
CA ALA A 20 9.62 -6.26 0.90
C ALA A 20 9.61 -7.29 2.03
N GLU A 21 9.95 -6.84 3.24
CA GLU A 21 10.13 -7.71 4.39
C GLU A 21 8.84 -8.51 4.61
N PRO A 22 8.92 -9.79 5.02
CA PRO A 22 7.74 -10.55 5.41
C PRO A 22 6.93 -9.83 6.48
N LEU A 23 7.58 -8.97 7.27
CA LEU A 23 6.98 -8.07 8.24
C LEU A 23 6.22 -6.90 7.58
N THR A 24 6.72 -6.30 6.50
CA THR A 24 5.96 -5.28 5.74
C THR A 24 4.73 -5.89 5.09
N LEU A 25 4.85 -7.13 4.57
CA LEU A 25 3.71 -7.89 4.05
C LEU A 25 2.72 -8.24 5.16
N LEU A 26 3.20 -8.59 6.37
CA LEU A 26 2.37 -8.84 7.54
C LEU A 26 1.68 -7.57 8.03
N LEU A 27 2.37 -6.43 8.08
CA LEU A 27 1.80 -5.14 8.47
C LEU A 27 0.79 -4.67 7.43
N ILE A 28 1.06 -4.82 6.13
CA ILE A 28 0.07 -4.56 5.07
C ILE A 28 -1.10 -5.53 5.19
N HIS A 29 -0.87 -6.79 5.56
CA HIS A 29 -1.93 -7.79 5.76
C HIS A 29 -2.79 -7.46 6.97
N ILE A 30 -2.19 -7.10 8.11
CA ILE A 30 -2.87 -6.67 9.33
C ILE A 30 -3.59 -5.34 9.08
N LEU A 31 -2.97 -4.37 8.39
CA LEU A 31 -3.64 -3.12 8.00
C LEU A 31 -4.83 -3.44 7.09
N ARG A 32 -4.66 -4.36 6.14
CA ARG A 32 -5.73 -4.78 5.23
C ARG A 32 -6.84 -5.52 5.97
N GLU A 33 -6.52 -6.36 6.94
CA GLU A 33 -7.51 -7.07 7.78
C GLU A 33 -8.21 -6.13 8.75
N GLN A 34 -7.49 -5.20 9.37
CA GLN A 34 -8.09 -4.19 10.28
C GLN A 34 -8.88 -3.14 9.52
N ILE A 35 -8.42 -2.71 8.35
CA ILE A 35 -9.21 -1.86 7.46
C ILE A 35 -10.40 -2.67 6.96
N ALA A 36 -10.25 -3.93 6.56
CA ALA A 36 -11.38 -4.76 6.14
C ALA A 36 -12.38 -4.94 7.29
N SER A 37 -11.94 -5.15 8.53
CA SER A 37 -12.81 -5.30 9.70
C SER A 37 -13.47 -3.99 10.10
N ALA A 38 -12.73 -2.87 10.16
CA ALA A 38 -13.28 -1.55 10.46
C ALA A 38 -14.20 -1.05 9.34
N VAL A 39 -13.89 -1.36 8.08
CA VAL A 39 -14.75 -1.11 6.93
C VAL A 39 -15.95 -2.06 6.95
N GLN A 40 -15.82 -3.31 7.38
CA GLN A 40 -16.95 -4.23 7.52
C GLN A 40 -17.89 -3.78 8.65
N ASP A 41 -17.36 -3.38 9.81
CA ASP A 41 -18.12 -2.84 10.94
C ASP A 41 -18.76 -1.48 10.58
N ALA A 42 -18.06 -0.64 9.82
CA ALA A 42 -18.61 0.59 9.26
C ALA A 42 -19.65 0.31 8.15
N ILE A 43 -19.48 -0.74 7.35
CA ILE A 43 -20.43 -1.21 6.33
C ILE A 43 -21.67 -1.77 7.01
N GLU A 44 -21.56 -2.55 8.08
CA GLU A 44 -22.71 -3.11 8.79
C GLU A 44 -23.51 -2.00 9.49
N ASN A 45 -22.81 -0.96 9.97
CA ASN A 45 -23.44 0.23 10.53
C ASN A 45 -23.99 1.20 9.47
N ALA A 46 -23.35 1.34 8.31
CA ALA A 46 -23.76 2.25 7.23
C ALA A 46 -24.72 1.62 6.21
N GLN A 47 -24.76 0.28 6.06
CA GLN A 47 -25.72 -0.42 5.20
C GLN A 47 -27.15 -0.39 5.72
N ARG A 48 -27.39 0.14 6.94
CA ARG A 48 -28.73 0.60 7.33
C ARG A 48 -29.21 1.80 6.53
N GLU A 49 -28.33 2.56 5.88
CA GLU A 49 -28.66 3.71 5.04
C GLU A 49 -27.85 3.73 3.73
N LYS A 50 -28.40 3.04 2.72
CA LYS A 50 -28.30 3.38 1.29
C LYS A 50 -27.01 3.11 0.48
N GLU A 51 -27.32 2.62 -0.74
CA GLU A 51 -26.60 2.68 -2.02
C GLU A 51 -25.56 1.59 -2.39
N ARG A 52 -25.79 1.04 -3.60
CA ARG A 52 -25.05 -0.05 -4.22
C ARG A 52 -23.72 0.51 -4.77
N PRO A 53 -22.57 -0.17 -4.55
CA PRO A 53 -21.31 0.26 -5.16
C PRO A 53 -21.39 0.17 -6.69
N SER A 54 -20.94 1.23 -7.39
CA SER A 54 -20.72 1.18 -8.83
C SER A 54 -19.46 0.38 -9.09
N PHE A 55 -19.63 -0.88 -9.51
CA PHE A 55 -18.53 -1.68 -10.01
C PHE A 55 -18.07 -1.10 -11.35
N VAL A 56 -16.79 -0.72 -11.44
CA VAL A 56 -16.13 -0.52 -12.74
C VAL A 56 -16.10 -1.89 -13.42
N ILE A 57 -16.93 -2.06 -14.45
CA ILE A 57 -16.96 -3.29 -15.25
C ILE A 57 -15.61 -3.34 -16.01
N PRO A 58 -14.77 -4.36 -15.80
CA PRO A 58 -13.52 -4.46 -16.54
C PRO A 58 -13.81 -4.60 -18.04
N PRO A 59 -12.97 -4.02 -18.92
CA PRO A 59 -13.05 -4.31 -20.34
C PRO A 59 -12.86 -5.81 -20.55
N SER A 60 -13.53 -6.38 -21.55
CA SER A 60 -13.39 -7.79 -21.93
C SER A 60 -11.90 -8.17 -21.98
N PRO A 61 -11.49 -9.32 -21.39
CA PRO A 61 -10.08 -9.64 -21.12
C PRO A 61 -9.16 -9.70 -22.35
N TYR A 62 -9.74 -9.68 -23.56
CA TYR A 62 -9.01 -9.69 -24.83
C TYR A 62 -8.69 -8.29 -25.39
N ASP A 63 -9.18 -7.22 -24.76
CA ASP A 63 -9.11 -5.86 -25.30
C ASP A 63 -8.36 -4.87 -24.38
N LEU A 64 -7.58 -5.38 -23.41
CA LEU A 64 -6.74 -4.54 -22.54
C LEU A 64 -5.46 -4.13 -23.28
N ASP A 65 -5.52 -2.98 -23.93
CA ASP A 65 -4.34 -2.27 -24.45
C ASP A 65 -3.61 -1.49 -23.33
N ASP A 66 -2.44 -0.95 -23.67
CA ASP A 66 -1.60 -0.19 -22.74
C ASP A 66 -2.34 1.03 -22.16
N ASP A 67 -3.18 1.69 -22.96
CA ASP A 67 -3.90 2.90 -22.55
C ASP A 67 -4.97 2.57 -21.50
N LYS A 68 -5.74 1.50 -21.72
CA LYS A 68 -6.74 1.01 -20.74
C LYS A 68 -6.09 0.51 -19.47
N LEU A 69 -4.95 -0.17 -19.56
CA LEU A 69 -4.20 -0.59 -18.38
C LEU A 69 -3.71 0.62 -17.58
N LYS A 70 -3.19 1.65 -18.25
CA LYS A 70 -2.76 2.89 -17.60
C LYS A 70 -3.93 3.60 -16.93
N ALA A 71 -5.06 3.74 -17.63
CA ALA A 71 -6.27 4.33 -17.05
C ALA A 71 -6.77 3.57 -15.81
N LEU A 72 -6.77 2.24 -15.85
CA LEU A 72 -7.14 1.41 -14.70
C LEU A 72 -6.27 1.69 -13.48
N ILE A 73 -4.95 1.86 -13.69
CA ILE A 73 -4.01 2.16 -12.61
C ILE A 73 -4.20 3.60 -12.10
N ASP A 74 -4.36 4.56 -13.01
CA ASP A 74 -4.58 5.97 -12.67
C ASP A 74 -5.86 6.18 -11.86
N GLU A 75 -6.94 5.49 -12.22
CA GLU A 75 -8.21 5.55 -11.49
C GLU A 75 -8.20 4.74 -10.20
N GLY A 76 -7.61 3.54 -10.22
CA GLY A 76 -7.60 2.63 -9.07
C GLY A 76 -6.71 3.08 -7.92
N PHE A 77 -5.57 3.70 -8.24
CA PHE A 77 -4.52 4.03 -7.30
C PHE A 77 -4.29 5.54 -7.20
N ILE A 78 -5.39 6.30 -7.05
CA ILE A 78 -5.39 7.77 -7.00
C ILE A 78 -4.48 8.36 -5.89
N HIS A 79 -4.26 7.60 -4.81
CA HIS A 79 -3.40 7.99 -3.69
C HIS A 79 -1.90 8.00 -4.05
N LEU A 80 -1.50 7.25 -5.08
CA LEU A 80 -0.11 7.20 -5.52
C LEU A 80 0.28 8.49 -6.29
N SER A 81 1.56 8.82 -6.30
CA SER A 81 2.12 9.82 -7.21
C SER A 81 2.14 9.31 -8.66
N SER A 82 2.28 10.22 -9.63
CA SER A 82 2.42 9.83 -11.05
C SER A 82 3.59 8.87 -11.26
N ALA A 83 4.75 9.15 -10.65
CA ALA A 83 5.93 8.29 -10.77
C ALA A 83 5.67 6.87 -10.21
N GLN A 84 5.03 6.77 -9.05
CA GLN A 84 4.67 5.46 -8.47
C GLN A 84 3.67 4.71 -9.36
N ARG A 85 2.69 5.39 -9.97
CA ARG A 85 1.77 4.75 -10.92
C ARG A 85 2.47 4.27 -12.18
N ASP A 86 3.45 5.02 -12.68
CA ASP A 86 4.27 4.60 -13.82
C ASP A 86 5.12 3.37 -13.49
N GLU A 87 5.64 3.28 -12.27
CA GLU A 87 6.35 2.08 -11.78
C GLU A 87 5.42 0.85 -11.69
N VAL A 88 4.20 1.03 -11.16
CA VAL A 88 3.18 -0.02 -11.11
C VAL A 88 2.81 -0.47 -12.52
N PHE A 89 2.58 0.47 -13.44
CA PHE A 89 2.30 0.19 -14.85
C PHE A 89 3.41 -0.62 -15.50
N ALA A 90 4.67 -0.18 -15.37
CA ALA A 90 5.82 -0.88 -15.91
C ALA A 90 5.94 -2.30 -15.33
N SER A 91 5.62 -2.48 -14.03
CA SER A 91 5.68 -3.78 -13.37
C SER A 91 4.60 -4.73 -13.86
N VAL A 92 3.34 -4.28 -13.91
CA VAL A 92 2.22 -5.05 -14.42
C VAL A 92 2.45 -5.42 -15.89
N LYS A 93 2.87 -4.46 -16.72
CA LYS A 93 3.15 -4.70 -18.13
C LYS A 93 4.20 -5.80 -18.31
N ARG A 94 5.26 -5.80 -17.50
CA ARG A 94 6.28 -6.86 -17.52
C ARG A 94 5.68 -8.24 -17.23
N ILE A 95 4.86 -8.35 -16.17
CA ILE A 95 4.21 -9.61 -15.78
C ILE A 95 3.27 -10.10 -16.90
N LEU A 96 2.47 -9.21 -17.48
CA LEU A 96 1.51 -9.57 -18.55
C LEU A 96 2.15 -9.84 -19.91
N SER A 97 3.40 -9.40 -20.11
CA SER A 97 4.19 -9.64 -21.33
C SER A 97 5.03 -10.93 -21.24
N ASP A 98 5.10 -11.53 -20.06
CA ASP A 98 5.83 -12.78 -19.84
C ASP A 98 5.08 -13.94 -20.53
N PRO A 99 5.71 -14.68 -21.46
CA PRO A 99 5.10 -15.84 -22.10
C PRO A 99 4.64 -16.92 -21.12
N GLU A 100 5.30 -17.07 -19.97
CA GLU A 100 4.91 -18.05 -18.94
C GLU A 100 3.55 -17.70 -18.31
N ASN A 101 3.18 -16.42 -18.33
CA ASN A 101 1.90 -15.93 -17.81
C ASN A 101 0.80 -15.84 -18.88
N ALA A 102 1.06 -16.24 -20.13
CA ALA A 102 0.11 -16.05 -21.23
C ALA A 102 -1.26 -16.67 -20.96
N ALA A 103 -1.29 -17.86 -20.35
CA ALA A 103 -2.53 -18.55 -19.98
C ALA A 103 -3.26 -17.88 -18.80
N LEU A 104 -2.52 -17.20 -17.92
CA LEU A 104 -3.06 -16.54 -16.72
C LEU A 104 -3.44 -15.07 -16.98
N LYS A 105 -3.03 -14.50 -18.12
CA LYS A 105 -3.22 -13.09 -18.44
C LYS A 105 -4.65 -12.58 -18.23
N PRO A 106 -5.72 -13.27 -18.70
CA PRO A 106 -7.10 -12.84 -18.44
C PRO A 106 -7.42 -12.73 -16.94
N MET A 107 -7.03 -13.73 -16.16
CA MET A 107 -7.25 -13.78 -14.71
C MET A 107 -6.46 -12.69 -13.98
N LEU A 108 -5.19 -12.46 -14.37
CA LEU A 108 -4.36 -11.41 -13.77
C LEU A 108 -4.93 -10.01 -14.01
N VAL A 109 -5.48 -9.77 -15.21
CA VAL A 109 -6.14 -8.50 -15.55
C VAL A 109 -7.42 -8.32 -14.76
N GLU A 110 -8.25 -9.35 -14.65
CA GLU A 110 -9.47 -9.32 -13.85
C GLU A 110 -9.17 -9.04 -12.37
N GLU A 111 -8.21 -9.76 -11.79
CA GLU A 111 -7.75 -9.56 -10.41
C GLU A 111 -7.22 -8.15 -10.18
N LEU A 112 -6.43 -7.61 -11.12
CA LEU A 112 -5.96 -6.23 -11.05
C LEU A 112 -7.13 -5.25 -11.04
N ALA A 113 -8.12 -5.43 -11.91
CA ALA A 113 -9.28 -4.54 -11.99
C ALA A 113 -10.13 -4.57 -10.72
N VAL A 114 -10.36 -5.77 -10.16
CA VAL A 114 -11.07 -5.94 -8.88
C VAL A 114 -10.32 -5.23 -7.76
N LYS A 115 -8.99 -5.40 -7.66
CA LYS A 115 -8.17 -4.75 -6.62
C LYS A 115 -8.14 -3.24 -6.79
N ALA A 116 -7.94 -2.74 -8.01
CA ALA A 116 -7.95 -1.32 -8.34
C ALA A 116 -9.28 -0.66 -7.92
N SER A 117 -10.40 -1.30 -8.25
CA SER A 117 -11.74 -0.83 -7.86
C SER A 117 -11.93 -0.82 -6.34
N ALA A 118 -11.49 -1.87 -5.64
CA ALA A 118 -11.59 -1.94 -4.18
C ALA A 118 -10.76 -0.85 -3.49
N VAL A 119 -9.54 -0.59 -3.97
CA VAL A 119 -8.65 0.46 -3.46
C VAL A 119 -9.28 1.83 -3.65
N ARG A 120 -9.80 2.13 -4.85
CA ARG A 120 -10.49 3.38 -5.13
C ARG A 120 -11.69 3.57 -4.21
N GLN A 121 -12.56 2.57 -4.08
CA GLN A 121 -13.75 2.65 -3.22
C GLN A 121 -13.37 2.87 -1.75
N ALA A 122 -12.33 2.20 -1.25
CA ALA A 122 -11.85 2.42 0.11
C ALA A 122 -11.34 3.85 0.29
N HIS A 123 -10.54 4.35 -0.65
CA HIS A 123 -10.03 5.72 -0.61
C HIS A 123 -11.18 6.76 -0.65
N GLU A 124 -12.16 6.58 -1.53
CA GLU A 124 -13.34 7.46 -1.65
C GLU A 124 -14.16 7.47 -0.35
N ARG A 125 -14.43 6.29 0.24
CA ARG A 125 -15.14 6.19 1.53
C ARG A 125 -14.40 6.92 2.63
N LEU A 126 -13.10 6.69 2.78
CA LEU A 126 -12.28 7.39 3.76
C LEU A 126 -12.24 8.89 3.50
N SER A 127 -12.22 9.31 2.23
CA SER A 127 -12.22 10.72 1.84
C SER A 127 -13.52 11.42 2.23
N ASN A 128 -14.64 10.71 2.13
CA ASN A 128 -16.01 11.20 2.41
C ASN A 128 -16.36 11.22 3.90
N LEU A 129 -15.52 10.67 4.78
CA LEU A 129 -15.73 10.77 6.22
C LEU A 129 -15.74 12.24 6.67
N SER A 130 -16.59 12.54 7.64
CA SER A 130 -16.60 13.85 8.28
C SER A 130 -15.29 14.11 9.03
N PRO A 131 -14.94 15.39 9.28
CA PRO A 131 -13.74 15.70 10.06
C PRO A 131 -13.73 15.08 11.46
N VAL A 132 -14.91 14.90 12.08
CA VAL A 132 -15.04 14.28 13.40
C VAL A 132 -14.73 12.78 13.33
N GLU A 133 -15.22 12.09 12.30
CA GLU A 133 -14.95 10.66 12.08
C GLU A 133 -13.48 10.41 11.73
N LYS A 134 -12.88 11.25 10.88
CA LYS A 134 -11.44 11.18 10.56
C LYS A 134 -10.58 11.35 11.81
N LYS A 135 -10.95 12.29 12.69
CA LYS A 135 -10.27 12.48 13.97
C LYS A 135 -10.43 11.27 14.89
N ALA A 136 -11.63 10.69 14.99
CA ALA A 136 -11.86 9.49 15.79
C ALA A 136 -11.00 8.32 15.30
N LEU A 137 -10.91 8.11 13.99
CA LEU A 137 -10.01 7.11 13.38
C LEU A 137 -8.54 7.39 13.69
N ALA A 138 -8.09 8.64 13.63
CA ALA A 138 -6.71 8.99 13.94
C ALA A 138 -6.36 8.70 15.41
N VAL A 139 -7.28 8.99 16.34
CA VAL A 139 -7.12 8.66 17.77
C VAL A 139 -7.10 7.14 17.98
N GLN A 140 -8.01 6.40 17.35
CA GLN A 140 -8.01 4.94 17.42
C GLN A 140 -6.72 4.34 16.85
N ALA A 141 -6.23 4.86 15.73
CA ALA A 141 -4.95 4.45 15.15
C ALA A 141 -3.79 4.68 16.12
N ARG A 142 -3.81 5.79 16.88
CA ARG A 142 -2.80 6.07 17.91
C ARG A 142 -2.81 5.02 19.01
N GLU A 143 -3.99 4.67 19.51
CA GLU A 143 -4.16 3.66 20.56
C GLU A 143 -3.61 2.29 20.13
N GLU A 144 -3.80 1.90 18.87
CA GLU A 144 -3.19 0.68 18.33
C GLU A 144 -1.69 0.82 18.12
N TYR A 145 -1.22 1.97 17.62
CA TYR A 145 0.20 2.27 17.44
C TYR A 145 0.98 2.23 18.76
N GLU A 146 0.38 2.68 19.86
CA GLU A 146 0.94 2.59 21.21
C GLU A 146 1.16 1.16 21.70
N LYS A 147 0.43 0.18 21.15
CA LYS A 147 0.61 -1.24 21.49
C LYS A 147 1.73 -1.90 20.70
N LEU A 148 2.14 -1.31 19.58
CA LEU A 148 3.19 -1.86 18.73
C LEU A 148 4.58 -1.76 19.41
N PRO A 149 5.49 -2.72 19.17
CA PRO A 149 6.91 -2.59 19.49
C PRO A 149 7.57 -1.38 18.80
N PRO A 150 8.65 -0.81 19.37
CA PRO A 150 9.32 0.36 18.80
C PRO A 150 9.77 0.20 17.34
N GLU A 151 10.25 -1.00 16.96
CA GLU A 151 10.70 -1.30 15.60
C GLU A 151 9.53 -1.23 14.59
N GLU A 152 8.38 -1.82 14.96
CA GLU A 152 7.17 -1.80 14.13
C GLU A 152 6.58 -0.39 14.01
N ARG A 153 6.72 0.42 15.07
CA ARG A 153 6.31 1.83 15.04
C ARG A 153 7.09 2.64 14.01
N GLU A 154 8.42 2.47 13.97
CA GLU A 154 9.27 3.16 13.00
C GLU A 154 8.93 2.75 11.56
N GLN A 155 8.67 1.47 11.34
CA GLN A 155 8.24 0.96 10.03
C GLN A 155 6.88 1.52 9.62
N MET A 156 5.92 1.56 10.53
CA MET A 156 4.60 2.16 10.26
C MET A 156 4.72 3.63 9.87
N LEU A 157 5.55 4.40 10.59
CA LEU A 157 5.84 5.79 10.24
C LEU A 157 6.48 5.91 8.86
N HIS A 158 7.40 5.02 8.51
CA HIS A 158 8.03 5.01 7.19
C HIS A 158 7.00 4.75 6.07
N VAL A 159 6.10 3.78 6.28
CA VAL A 159 5.03 3.43 5.34
C VAL A 159 4.01 4.56 5.16
N LEU A 160 3.60 5.22 6.25
CA LEU A 160 2.68 6.37 6.17
C LEU A 160 3.33 7.58 5.48
N ARG A 161 4.63 7.79 5.69
CA ARG A 161 5.40 8.87 5.05
C ARG A 161 5.68 8.63 3.57
N SER A 162 5.77 7.37 3.13
CA SER A 162 5.98 7.05 1.72
C SER A 162 4.73 7.24 0.86
N GLY A 163 3.55 7.42 1.49
CA GLY A 163 2.30 7.70 0.80
C GLY A 163 1.74 6.53 -0.01
N ILE A 164 2.28 5.32 0.20
CA ILE A 164 1.84 4.11 -0.52
C ILE A 164 0.54 3.52 0.05
N VAL A 165 0.16 3.93 1.25
CA VAL A 165 -1.08 3.45 1.88
C VAL A 165 -2.26 4.16 1.21
N PRO A 166 -3.36 3.46 0.89
CA PRO A 166 -4.54 4.05 0.27
C PRO A 166 -5.37 4.90 1.24
N LEU A 167 -4.71 5.83 1.95
CA LEU A 167 -5.32 6.79 2.85
C LEU A 167 -5.45 8.14 2.15
N PRO A 168 -6.58 8.85 2.35
CA PRO A 168 -6.67 10.26 1.99
C PRO A 168 -5.59 11.07 2.70
N ARG A 169 -5.05 12.07 2.01
CA ARG A 169 -3.93 12.87 2.51
C ARG A 169 -4.22 13.51 3.87
N ASP A 170 -5.42 14.07 4.03
CA ASP A 170 -5.81 14.73 5.28
C ASP A 170 -5.90 13.75 6.46
N LEU A 171 -6.45 12.56 6.23
CA LEU A 171 -6.47 11.50 7.24
C LEU A 171 -5.06 11.01 7.58
N ASN A 172 -4.20 10.81 6.58
CA ASN A 172 -2.80 10.41 6.79
C ASN A 172 -2.04 11.44 7.64
N GLU A 173 -2.23 12.74 7.36
CA GLU A 173 -1.62 13.82 8.14
C GLU A 173 -2.15 13.85 9.59
N MET A 174 -3.45 13.61 9.81
CA MET A 174 -4.01 13.49 11.16
C MET A 174 -3.42 12.30 11.93
N ILE A 175 -3.30 11.13 11.30
CA ILE A 175 -2.70 9.93 11.91
C ILE A 175 -1.23 10.19 12.28
N LEU A 176 -0.46 10.76 11.36
CA LEU A 176 0.94 11.11 11.61
C LEU A 176 1.10 12.12 12.76
N ALA A 177 0.19 13.09 12.86
CA ALA A 177 0.17 14.05 13.95
C ALA A 177 -0.12 13.36 15.30
N GLU A 178 -1.11 12.47 15.36
CA GLU A 178 -1.43 11.70 16.56
C GLU A 178 -0.26 10.79 16.98
N PHE A 179 0.41 10.13 16.03
CA PHE A 179 1.57 9.27 16.33
C PHE A 179 2.75 10.07 16.90
N GLY A 180 2.92 11.32 16.47
CA GLY A 180 3.93 12.23 17.00
C GLY A 180 3.71 12.62 18.47
N THR A 181 2.52 12.38 19.02
CA THR A 181 2.24 12.62 20.44
C THR A 181 2.64 11.45 21.35
N VAL A 182 2.90 10.28 20.77
CA VAL A 182 3.32 9.09 21.51
C VAL A 182 4.79 9.22 21.88
N PRO A 183 5.16 9.13 23.17
CA PRO A 183 6.56 9.22 23.58
C PRO A 183 7.39 8.13 22.91
N ALA A 184 8.52 8.52 22.31
CA ALA A 184 9.54 7.56 21.91
C ALA A 184 9.95 6.77 23.16
N ALA A 185 9.80 5.45 23.12
CA ALA A 185 10.15 4.59 24.25
C ALA A 185 11.58 4.94 24.70
N ALA A 186 11.72 5.28 25.99
CA ALA A 186 12.96 5.75 26.56
C ALA A 186 14.10 4.77 26.22
N SER A 187 15.15 5.28 25.56
CA SER A 187 16.38 4.53 25.37
C SER A 187 16.88 4.05 26.73
N PRO A 188 17.22 2.75 26.91
CA PRO A 188 17.77 2.29 28.17
C PRO A 188 19.04 3.09 28.49
N PRO A 189 19.23 3.55 29.75
CA PRO A 189 20.39 4.36 30.11
C PRO A 189 21.68 3.58 29.83
N PRO A 190 22.76 4.27 29.40
CA PRO A 190 24.03 3.60 29.15
C PRO A 190 24.51 2.90 30.43
N ALA A 191 24.74 1.60 30.33
CA ALA A 191 25.36 0.83 31.40
C ALA A 191 26.74 1.43 31.71
N LYS A 192 26.95 1.79 32.98
CA LYS A 192 28.23 2.27 33.50
C LYS A 192 29.26 1.15 33.59
#